data_AF-A0A0L8M2K9-F1
#
_entry.id   AF-A0A0L8M2K9-F1
#
_cell.length_a   1.000
_cell.length_b   1.000
_cell.length_c   1.000
_cell.angle_alpha   90.00
_cell.angle_beta   90.00
_cell.angle_gamma   90.00
#
_symmetry.space_group_name_H-M   'P 1'
#
loop_
_entity.id
_entity.type
_entity.pdbx_description
1 polymer ?
#
loop_
_entity_poly.entity_id
_entity_poly.type
_entity_poly.pdbx_seq_one_letter_code
_entity_poly.pdbx_strand_id
1 'polypeptide(L)'
;MTSVVCPYCFDRSPAARLPYRCQMSPTGVRGARPCNAELDTVWADFMGPTVPPALKMRGPVFTAPRGLSRRLAPSGGGSRADCPACGGSTPVRVCRRCHSDFPSDYCDQDTRIIALLGPKASGKSTYVSVLLNELRGRVGRAYGASVTAMGGETQRRDRELAEDLYDRLRLPGATRPAALGFNDPLLYRLSLPLRRRLRGDGSRHTALVFFDAAGEDLGSAEAMDRYTHYLAAADGIILLVDPLQMRAVRDRLPLDDGPPLPVIETPPQQIAADLAAQLRAHGRGSSRGRVTTPVAVAVTKTDSLAPLLEPHSPLLRNADHSAGALDEEDRLTVHEEMRALLDGWDSGALLRQLERDFAQLSLFGLSALGSAPPADAPADAPKSGPRPLRVEDPLLWLLGLDGLLPRTGGAAGAGARTGPDTGARTGSEGNS
;
A
#
# COMPACT_ATOMS: atom_id res chain seq x y z
N MET A 1 -22.33 5.66 4.83
CA MET A 1 -21.89 6.36 3.60
C MET A 1 -20.43 6.03 3.37
N THR A 2 -20.04 5.59 2.17
CA THR A 2 -18.64 5.24 1.89
C THR A 2 -17.75 6.47 2.04
N SER A 3 -16.75 6.38 2.91
CA SER A 3 -15.71 7.40 3.06
C SER A 3 -14.58 7.08 2.09
N VAL A 4 -14.06 8.10 1.42
CA VAL A 4 -12.87 8.00 0.57
C VAL A 4 -11.73 8.72 1.29
N VAL A 5 -10.56 8.10 1.32
CA VAL A 5 -9.32 8.75 1.74
C VAL A 5 -8.63 9.25 0.47
N CYS A 6 -8.21 10.51 0.42
CA CYS A 6 -7.40 10.98 -0.70
C CYS A 6 -6.02 10.28 -0.66
N PRO A 7 -5.55 9.63 -1.74
CA PRO A 7 -4.25 8.95 -1.73
C PRO A 7 -3.07 9.94 -1.74
N TYR A 8 -3.33 11.22 -2.07
CA TYR A 8 -2.31 12.26 -2.20
C TYR A 8 -2.13 13.10 -0.93
N CYS A 9 -3.25 13.52 -0.31
CA CYS A 9 -3.25 14.38 0.87
C CYS A 9 -3.88 13.75 2.11
N PHE A 10 -4.35 12.51 2.01
CA PHE A 10 -4.92 11.71 3.11
C PHE A 10 -6.16 12.29 3.79
N ASP A 11 -6.77 13.33 3.20
CA ASP A 11 -8.07 13.85 3.62
C ASP A 11 -9.17 12.79 3.49
N ARG A 12 -9.97 12.63 4.55
CA ARG A 12 -11.16 11.77 4.55
C ARG A 12 -12.39 12.57 4.19
N SER A 13 -13.04 12.19 3.11
CA SER A 13 -14.24 12.85 2.59
C SER A 13 -15.32 11.82 2.22
N PRO A 14 -16.61 12.07 2.47
CA PRO A 14 -17.68 11.19 1.98
C PRO A 14 -17.70 11.16 0.46
N ALA A 15 -17.72 9.97 -0.16
CA ALA A 15 -17.67 9.79 -1.61
C ALA A 15 -18.75 10.61 -2.34
N ALA A 16 -19.97 10.61 -1.78
CA ALA A 16 -21.13 11.32 -2.32
C ALA A 16 -21.01 12.85 -2.34
N ARG A 17 -20.02 13.38 -1.64
CA ARG A 17 -19.78 14.81 -1.53
C ARG A 17 -18.65 15.24 -2.48
N LEU A 18 -17.83 14.34 -3.01
CA LEU A 18 -16.68 14.72 -3.84
C LEU A 18 -17.11 15.56 -5.06
N PRO A 19 -16.44 16.69 -5.34
CA PRO A 19 -16.62 17.44 -6.58
C PRO A 19 -16.08 16.67 -7.78
N TYR A 20 -16.39 17.17 -8.98
CA TYR A 20 -16.01 16.60 -10.26
C TYR A 20 -15.14 17.58 -11.05
N ARG A 21 -14.26 17.04 -11.90
CA ARG A 21 -13.48 17.84 -12.86
C ARG A 21 -14.05 17.72 -14.26
N CYS A 22 -14.35 18.85 -14.87
CA CYS A 22 -14.66 18.90 -16.30
C CYS A 22 -13.42 18.49 -17.11
N GLN A 23 -13.56 17.51 -18.00
CA GLN A 23 -12.45 17.05 -18.85
C GLN A 23 -12.24 17.94 -20.10
N MET A 24 -12.99 19.05 -20.20
CA MET A 24 -12.95 20.00 -21.33
C MET A 24 -13.12 19.30 -22.69
N SER A 25 -13.79 18.13 -22.70
CA SER A 25 -13.97 17.34 -23.91
C SER A 25 -15.19 17.83 -24.68
N PRO A 26 -15.19 17.77 -26.03
CA PRO A 26 -16.38 18.03 -26.84
C PRO A 26 -17.52 17.10 -26.44
N THR A 27 -18.69 17.66 -26.18
CA THR A 27 -19.78 16.93 -25.51
C THR A 27 -20.74 16.24 -26.49
N GLY A 28 -20.50 16.39 -27.80
CA GLY A 28 -21.37 15.86 -28.86
C GLY A 28 -22.75 16.54 -28.93
N VAL A 29 -23.09 17.40 -27.96
CA VAL A 29 -24.33 18.16 -27.90
C VAL A 29 -24.24 19.34 -28.86
N ARG A 30 -25.21 19.48 -29.76
CA ARG A 30 -25.28 20.62 -30.71
C ARG A 30 -25.29 21.95 -29.96
N GLY A 31 -24.30 22.80 -30.26
CA GLY A 31 -24.17 24.15 -29.68
C GLY A 31 -23.37 24.24 -28.38
N ALA A 32 -23.05 23.12 -27.74
CA ALA A 32 -22.23 23.13 -26.52
C ALA A 32 -20.74 23.32 -26.87
N ARG A 33 -20.13 24.36 -26.30
CA ARG A 33 -18.68 24.58 -26.41
C ARG A 33 -17.96 23.92 -25.22
N PRO A 34 -16.78 23.31 -25.43
CA PRO A 34 -15.95 22.85 -24.32
C PRO A 34 -15.64 23.98 -23.35
N CYS A 35 -15.53 23.66 -22.06
CA CYS A 35 -15.02 24.62 -21.07
C CYS A 35 -13.56 24.97 -21.39
N ASN A 36 -13.16 26.21 -21.10
CA ASN A 36 -11.76 26.60 -21.12
C ASN A 36 -11.04 26.03 -19.89
N ALA A 37 -9.72 25.90 -19.98
CA ALA A 37 -8.90 25.61 -18.82
C ALA A 37 -8.86 26.84 -17.89
N GLU A 38 -8.93 26.59 -16.58
CA GLU A 38 -8.88 27.59 -15.52
C GLU A 38 -7.69 27.31 -14.61
N LEU A 39 -7.16 28.35 -13.97
CA LEU A 39 -6.08 28.19 -13.00
C LEU A 39 -6.62 27.53 -11.73
N ASP A 40 -6.17 26.31 -11.45
CA ASP A 40 -6.50 25.61 -10.21
C ASP A 40 -5.47 25.94 -9.12
N THR A 41 -5.71 27.04 -8.40
CA THR A 41 -4.78 27.51 -7.35
C THR A 41 -4.64 26.51 -6.21
N VAL A 42 -5.74 25.86 -5.79
CA VAL A 42 -5.71 24.86 -4.70
C VAL A 42 -4.83 23.67 -5.07
N TRP A 43 -4.95 23.16 -6.30
CA TRP A 43 -4.09 22.07 -6.77
C TRP A 43 -2.64 22.54 -6.96
N ALA A 44 -2.43 23.73 -7.52
CA ALA A 44 -1.09 24.29 -7.73
C ALA A 44 -0.34 24.49 -6.42
N ASP A 45 -1.02 25.02 -5.39
CA ASP A 45 -0.45 25.23 -4.05
C ASP A 45 -0.10 23.89 -3.39
N PHE A 46 -0.95 22.87 -3.55
CA PHE A 46 -0.68 21.53 -3.02
C PHE A 46 0.53 20.85 -3.66
N MET A 47 0.71 21.00 -4.98
CA MET A 47 1.84 20.41 -5.70
C MET A 47 3.13 21.21 -5.51
N GLY A 48 3.03 22.50 -5.18
CA GLY A 48 4.16 23.36 -4.86
C GLY A 48 4.69 24.17 -6.06
N PRO A 49 5.73 24.99 -5.82
CA PRO A 49 6.17 26.02 -6.76
C PRO A 49 6.81 25.47 -8.04
N THR A 50 7.26 24.23 -8.04
CA THR A 50 7.96 23.58 -9.15
C THR A 50 7.06 23.15 -10.31
N VAL A 51 5.74 23.17 -10.12
CA VAL A 51 4.80 22.78 -11.17
C VAL A 51 4.83 23.78 -12.33
N PRO A 52 5.06 23.33 -13.58
CA PRO A 52 4.99 24.18 -14.76
C PRO A 52 3.66 24.93 -14.87
N PRO A 53 3.63 26.22 -15.27
CA PRO A 53 2.40 26.98 -15.41
C PRO A 53 1.32 26.30 -16.26
N ALA A 54 1.72 25.60 -17.31
CA ALA A 54 0.80 24.85 -18.18
C ALA A 54 0.03 23.75 -17.45
N LEU A 55 0.63 23.08 -16.46
CA LEU A 55 -0.04 22.02 -15.68
C LEU A 55 -1.00 22.58 -14.63
N LYS A 56 -0.86 23.86 -14.27
CA LYS A 56 -1.77 24.56 -13.34
C LYS A 56 -3.12 24.90 -13.98
N MET A 57 -3.15 24.95 -15.32
CA MET A 57 -4.37 25.19 -16.09
C MET A 57 -5.12 23.87 -16.25
N ARG A 58 -6.22 23.70 -15.50
CA ARG A 58 -7.01 22.45 -15.46
C ARG A 58 -8.47 22.74 -15.80
N GLY A 59 -9.24 21.70 -16.06
CA GLY A 59 -10.67 21.86 -16.25
C GLY A 59 -11.38 22.31 -14.97
N PRO A 60 -12.49 23.08 -15.07
CA PRO A 60 -13.22 23.59 -13.92
C PRO A 60 -13.68 22.49 -12.96
N VAL A 61 -13.61 22.78 -11.66
CA VAL A 61 -14.13 21.92 -10.58
C VAL A 61 -15.55 22.33 -10.25
N PHE A 62 -16.48 21.37 -10.20
CA PHE A 62 -17.88 21.63 -9.91
C PHE A 62 -18.49 20.58 -8.98
N THR A 63 -19.55 20.95 -8.26
CA THR A 63 -20.34 20.01 -7.47
C THR A 63 -21.55 19.54 -8.26
N ALA A 64 -21.81 18.24 -8.27
CA ALA A 64 -23.01 17.71 -8.90
C ALA A 64 -24.28 18.25 -8.20
N PRO A 65 -25.30 18.71 -8.95
CA PRO A 65 -26.58 19.15 -8.37
C PRO A 65 -27.22 18.03 -7.54
N ARG A 66 -27.77 18.36 -6.37
CA ARG A 66 -28.52 17.40 -5.54
C ARG A 66 -29.88 17.13 -6.21
N GLY A 67 -29.96 16.13 -7.08
CA GLY A 67 -31.17 15.74 -7.82
C GLY A 67 -31.59 14.29 -7.62
N LEU A 68 -32.89 14.02 -7.75
CA LEU A 68 -33.61 12.74 -7.59
C LEU A 68 -33.11 11.58 -8.49
N SER A 69 -32.20 11.84 -9.42
CA SER A 69 -31.67 10.91 -10.43
C SER A 69 -30.75 9.82 -9.86
N ARG A 70 -30.42 9.85 -8.56
CA ARG A 70 -29.65 8.78 -7.90
C ARG A 70 -30.41 7.45 -7.74
N ARG A 71 -31.72 7.42 -7.99
CA ARG A 71 -32.56 6.23 -7.79
C ARG A 71 -32.54 5.21 -8.93
N LEU A 72 -31.92 5.51 -10.08
CA LEU A 72 -31.92 4.63 -11.26
C LEU A 72 -30.53 4.24 -11.78
N ALA A 73 -29.45 4.66 -11.12
CA ALA A 73 -28.12 4.21 -11.50
C ALA A 73 -27.93 2.76 -11.00
N PRO A 74 -27.70 1.78 -11.89
CA PRO A 74 -27.47 0.40 -11.47
C PRO A 74 -26.27 0.35 -10.55
N SER A 75 -26.43 -0.35 -9.43
CA SER A 75 -25.40 -0.65 -8.44
C SER A 75 -24.20 -1.30 -9.13
N GLY A 76 -23.18 -0.51 -9.49
CA GLY A 76 -21.96 -1.00 -10.15
C GLY A 76 -21.41 -0.14 -11.29
N GLY A 77 -22.08 0.95 -11.72
CA GLY A 77 -21.52 1.91 -12.67
C GLY A 77 -21.03 3.18 -11.97
N GLY A 78 -19.75 3.52 -12.11
CA GLY A 78 -19.14 4.68 -11.45
C GLY A 78 -19.94 5.98 -11.64
N SER A 79 -20.19 6.71 -10.55
CA SER A 79 -21.06 7.88 -10.56
C SER A 79 -20.47 8.99 -11.43
N ARG A 80 -21.05 9.22 -12.61
CA ARG A 80 -20.73 10.35 -13.50
C ARG A 80 -21.54 11.59 -13.14
N ALA A 81 -21.02 12.75 -13.51
CA ALA A 81 -21.76 14.01 -13.43
C ALA A 81 -21.54 14.84 -14.70
N ASP A 82 -22.57 15.56 -15.11
CA ASP A 82 -22.48 16.45 -16.27
C ASP A 82 -22.07 17.84 -15.81
N CYS A 83 -21.07 18.42 -16.48
CA CYS A 83 -20.59 19.76 -16.19
C CYS A 83 -21.72 20.78 -16.44
N PRO A 84 -22.07 21.63 -15.47
CA PRO A 84 -23.17 22.58 -15.61
C PRO A 84 -22.91 23.66 -16.69
N ALA A 85 -21.65 23.90 -17.06
CA ALA A 85 -21.27 24.92 -18.04
C ALA A 85 -21.29 24.39 -19.48
N CYS A 86 -20.67 23.24 -19.76
CA CYS A 86 -20.58 22.68 -21.12
C CYS A 86 -21.47 21.45 -21.38
N GLY A 87 -22.13 20.89 -20.35
CA GLY A 87 -22.89 19.64 -20.45
C GLY A 87 -22.04 18.37 -20.57
N GLY A 88 -20.71 18.47 -20.41
CA GLY A 88 -19.80 17.35 -20.60
C GLY A 88 -19.84 16.37 -19.45
N SER A 89 -20.13 15.10 -19.75
CA SER A 89 -20.17 14.04 -18.74
C SER A 89 -18.77 13.62 -18.33
N THR A 90 -18.50 13.62 -17.02
CA THR A 90 -17.19 13.25 -16.46
C THR A 90 -17.32 12.23 -15.33
N PRO A 91 -16.48 11.18 -15.31
CA PRO A 91 -16.34 10.28 -14.16
C PRO A 91 -15.31 10.79 -13.13
N VAL A 92 -14.55 11.84 -13.46
CA VAL A 92 -13.39 12.26 -12.67
C VAL A 92 -13.84 13.03 -11.44
N ARG A 93 -13.76 12.36 -10.29
CA ARG A 93 -13.95 12.95 -8.97
C ARG A 93 -12.65 13.56 -8.46
N VAL A 94 -12.79 14.59 -7.65
CA VAL A 94 -11.69 15.45 -7.22
C VAL A 94 -11.63 15.50 -5.70
N CYS A 95 -10.43 15.52 -5.12
CA CYS A 95 -10.24 15.75 -3.70
C CYS A 95 -10.71 17.17 -3.33
N ARG A 96 -11.53 17.28 -2.29
CA ARG A 96 -12.05 18.56 -1.79
C ARG A 96 -10.98 19.46 -1.17
N ARG A 97 -9.88 18.87 -0.69
CA ARG A 97 -8.81 19.58 0.02
C ARG A 97 -7.67 19.99 -0.90
N CYS A 98 -7.18 19.07 -1.73
CA CYS A 98 -6.00 19.32 -2.59
C CYS A 98 -6.31 19.42 -4.07
N HIS A 99 -7.58 19.28 -4.47
CA HIS A 99 -8.01 19.31 -5.87
C HIS A 99 -7.35 18.26 -6.79
N SER A 100 -6.65 17.26 -6.25
CA SER A 100 -6.13 16.14 -7.03
C SER A 100 -7.25 15.30 -7.62
N ASP A 101 -7.06 14.87 -8.87
CA ASP A 101 -7.99 14.01 -9.59
C ASP A 101 -7.83 12.57 -9.12
N PHE A 102 -8.93 11.91 -8.78
CA PHE A 102 -8.91 10.49 -8.47
C PHE A 102 -8.94 9.66 -9.75
N PRO A 103 -8.13 8.58 -9.84
CA PRO A 103 -8.27 7.61 -10.92
C PRO A 103 -9.70 7.08 -11.04
N SER A 104 -10.09 6.66 -12.25
CA SER A 104 -11.40 6.05 -12.50
C SER A 104 -11.65 4.90 -11.52
N ASP A 105 -12.86 4.82 -10.99
CA ASP A 105 -13.34 3.80 -10.05
C ASP A 105 -12.68 3.81 -8.65
N TYR A 106 -11.68 4.66 -8.37
CA TYR A 106 -11.02 4.73 -7.06
C TYR A 106 -12.01 4.93 -5.91
N CYS A 107 -12.98 5.81 -6.12
CA CYS A 107 -13.99 6.16 -5.12
C CYS A 107 -15.20 5.20 -5.10
N ASP A 108 -15.23 4.17 -5.96
CA ASP A 108 -16.31 3.17 -6.03
C ASP A 108 -15.93 1.84 -5.38
N GLN A 109 -14.72 1.76 -4.81
CA GLN A 109 -14.17 0.58 -4.16
C GLN A 109 -13.59 0.92 -2.79
N ASP A 110 -13.41 -0.12 -1.96
CA ASP A 110 -12.69 0.03 -0.70
C ASP A 110 -11.24 0.42 -0.98
N THR A 111 -10.62 1.21 -0.08
CA THR A 111 -9.22 1.59 -0.17
C THR A 111 -8.45 0.94 0.98
N ARG A 112 -7.23 0.47 0.68
CA ARG A 112 -6.24 0.01 1.65
C ARG A 112 -4.93 0.74 1.44
N ILE A 113 -4.54 1.54 2.43
CA ILE A 113 -3.28 2.28 2.42
C ILE A 113 -2.24 1.43 3.17
N ILE A 114 -1.25 0.94 2.42
CA ILE A 114 -0.18 0.11 2.96
C ILE A 114 1.08 0.95 3.05
N ALA A 115 1.55 1.15 4.28
CA ALA A 115 2.70 1.99 4.51
C ALA A 115 4.03 1.23 4.36
N LEU A 116 4.92 1.66 3.47
CA LEU A 116 6.23 1.03 3.27
C LEU A 116 7.33 1.88 3.92
N LEU A 117 7.92 1.36 5.00
CA LEU A 117 9.01 2.04 5.72
C LEU A 117 10.26 1.17 5.75
N GLY A 118 11.42 1.81 5.83
CA GLY A 118 12.70 1.14 6.00
C GLY A 118 13.85 2.00 5.51
N PRO A 119 15.10 1.66 5.89
CA PRO A 119 16.30 2.35 5.42
C PRO A 119 16.39 2.41 3.89
N LYS A 120 17.19 3.31 3.32
CA LYS A 120 17.31 3.47 1.86
C LYS A 120 17.80 2.18 1.20
N ALA A 121 18.76 1.50 1.81
CA ALA A 121 19.32 0.25 1.30
C ALA A 121 18.46 -1.01 1.53
N SER A 122 17.27 -0.90 2.14
CA SER A 122 16.37 -2.06 2.41
C SER A 122 15.64 -2.60 1.19
N GLY A 123 15.74 -1.93 0.04
CA GLY A 123 15.18 -2.45 -1.22
C GLY A 123 13.67 -2.22 -1.40
N LYS A 124 13.08 -1.18 -0.80
CA LYS A 124 11.64 -0.84 -0.91
C LYS A 124 11.10 -0.86 -2.34
N SER A 125 11.76 -0.17 -3.27
CA SER A 125 11.33 -0.12 -4.68
C SER A 125 11.42 -1.49 -5.36
N THR A 126 12.49 -2.25 -5.09
CA THR A 126 12.64 -3.64 -5.57
C THR A 126 11.55 -4.54 -5.00
N TYR A 127 11.26 -4.42 -3.70
CA TYR A 127 10.19 -5.16 -3.01
C TYR A 127 8.84 -4.92 -3.68
N VAL A 128 8.45 -3.67 -3.92
CA VAL A 128 7.17 -3.33 -4.55
C VAL A 128 7.10 -3.88 -5.99
N SER A 129 8.15 -3.70 -6.79
CA SER A 129 8.17 -4.20 -8.18
C SER A 129 7.98 -5.72 -8.23
N VAL A 130 8.74 -6.45 -7.41
CA VAL A 130 8.66 -7.92 -7.36
C VAL A 130 7.33 -8.40 -6.77
N LEU A 131 6.82 -7.75 -5.72
CA LEU A 131 5.52 -8.06 -5.13
C LEU A 131 4.40 -7.95 -6.18
N LEU A 132 4.39 -6.87 -6.96
CA LEU A 132 3.38 -6.67 -8.00
C LEU A 132 3.50 -7.70 -9.12
N ASN A 133 4.72 -8.10 -9.49
CA ASN A 133 4.94 -9.18 -10.43
C ASN A 133 4.39 -10.52 -9.90
N GLU A 134 4.69 -10.87 -8.65
CA GLU A 134 4.17 -12.10 -8.02
C GLU A 134 2.63 -12.10 -7.93
N LEU A 135 2.03 -10.96 -7.58
CA LEU A 135 0.58 -10.77 -7.54
C LEU A 135 -0.10 -10.85 -8.91
N ARG A 136 0.61 -10.53 -10.01
CA ARG A 136 0.11 -10.71 -11.39
C ARG A 136 0.34 -12.13 -11.90
N GLY A 137 1.38 -12.79 -11.42
CA GLY A 137 1.79 -14.13 -11.82
C GLY A 137 1.32 -15.21 -10.85
N ARG A 138 2.27 -15.79 -10.11
CA ARG A 138 2.10 -16.97 -9.26
C ARG A 138 1.01 -16.79 -8.21
N VAL A 139 1.11 -15.72 -7.41
CA VAL A 139 0.18 -15.45 -6.30
C VAL A 139 -1.19 -15.07 -6.84
N GLY A 140 -1.24 -14.24 -7.88
CA GLY A 140 -2.50 -13.89 -8.57
C GLY A 140 -3.27 -15.13 -9.01
N ARG A 141 -2.59 -16.07 -9.69
CA ARG A 141 -3.17 -17.34 -10.13
C ARG A 141 -3.74 -18.15 -8.95
N ALA A 142 -2.99 -18.24 -7.85
CA ALA A 142 -3.37 -19.03 -6.69
C ALA A 142 -4.64 -18.49 -5.99
N TYR A 143 -4.78 -17.17 -5.91
CA TYR A 143 -5.93 -16.50 -5.28
C TYR A 143 -7.09 -16.18 -6.26
N GLY A 144 -6.92 -16.45 -7.57
CA GLY A 144 -7.82 -15.97 -8.61
C GLY A 144 -7.85 -14.44 -8.69
N ALA A 145 -6.78 -13.79 -8.27
CA ALA A 145 -6.68 -12.33 -8.15
C ALA A 145 -6.13 -11.68 -9.43
N SER A 146 -6.51 -10.42 -9.65
CA SER A 146 -5.86 -9.58 -10.66
C SER A 146 -5.47 -8.23 -10.08
N VAL A 147 -4.31 -7.71 -10.54
CA VAL A 147 -3.77 -6.43 -10.09
C VAL A 147 -3.52 -5.53 -11.30
N THR A 148 -4.15 -4.36 -11.30
CA THR A 148 -4.06 -3.38 -12.40
C THR A 148 -3.69 -2.00 -11.85
N ALA A 149 -2.70 -1.33 -12.45
CA ALA A 149 -2.34 0.04 -12.10
C ALA A 149 -3.51 1.00 -12.36
N MET A 150 -3.67 2.01 -11.50
CA MET A 150 -4.73 3.01 -11.58
C MET A 150 -4.17 4.39 -11.90
N GLY A 151 -4.57 4.95 -13.05
CA GLY A 151 -4.10 6.26 -13.51
C GLY A 151 -2.80 6.18 -14.32
N GLY A 152 -2.59 7.20 -15.16
CA GLY A 152 -1.49 7.22 -16.12
C GLY A 152 -0.10 7.22 -15.47
N GLU A 153 0.06 7.94 -14.36
CA GLU A 153 1.37 8.05 -13.70
C GLU A 153 1.79 6.73 -13.02
N THR A 154 0.89 6.08 -12.28
CA THR A 154 1.19 4.75 -11.73
C THR A 154 1.44 3.75 -12.86
N GLN A 155 0.67 3.77 -13.95
CA GLN A 155 0.90 2.86 -15.08
C GLN A 155 2.27 3.07 -15.72
N ARG A 156 2.72 4.33 -15.88
CA ARG A 156 4.03 4.66 -16.42
C ARG A 156 5.14 4.16 -15.51
N ARG A 157 5.09 4.48 -14.21
CA ARG A 157 6.09 4.06 -13.23
C ARG A 157 6.15 2.55 -13.05
N ASP A 158 5.00 1.89 -13.01
CA ASP A 158 4.90 0.42 -12.92
C ASP A 158 5.55 -0.26 -14.13
N ARG A 159 5.33 0.26 -15.33
CA ARG A 159 5.98 -0.23 -16.55
C ARG A 159 7.49 -0.01 -16.50
N GLU A 160 7.94 1.19 -16.15
CA GLU A 160 9.36 1.52 -16.06
C GLU A 160 10.09 0.60 -15.07
N LEU A 161 9.53 0.40 -13.88
CA LEU A 161 10.08 -0.49 -12.85
C LEU A 161 10.12 -1.95 -13.29
N ALA A 162 9.12 -2.41 -14.04
CA ALA A 162 9.08 -3.76 -14.58
C ALA A 162 10.12 -3.96 -15.70
N GLU A 163 10.19 -3.02 -16.65
CA GLU A 163 11.16 -3.04 -17.75
C GLU A 163 12.60 -2.95 -17.23
N ASP A 164 12.86 -2.11 -16.22
CA ASP A 164 14.17 -2.05 -15.55
C ASP A 164 14.54 -3.41 -14.95
N LEU A 165 13.65 -3.98 -14.12
CA LEU A 165 13.99 -5.14 -13.30
C LEU A 165 14.00 -6.46 -14.09
N TYR A 166 13.06 -6.66 -15.01
CA TYR A 166 12.86 -7.95 -15.69
C TYR A 166 13.43 -7.99 -17.11
N ASP A 167 13.44 -6.87 -17.84
CA ASP A 167 13.96 -6.84 -19.21
C ASP A 167 15.42 -6.38 -19.25
N ARG A 168 15.74 -5.33 -18.50
CA ARG A 168 17.09 -4.75 -18.45
C ARG A 168 17.96 -5.32 -17.34
N LEU A 169 17.38 -6.13 -16.43
CA LEU A 169 18.03 -6.69 -15.26
C LEU A 169 18.79 -5.63 -14.44
N ARG A 170 18.17 -4.47 -14.26
CA ARG A 170 18.70 -3.35 -13.48
C ARG A 170 17.84 -3.16 -12.25
N LEU A 171 18.49 -3.01 -11.10
CA LEU A 171 17.78 -2.63 -9.90
C LEU A 171 17.25 -1.20 -10.06
N PRO A 172 16.06 -0.90 -9.51
CA PRO A 172 15.59 0.48 -9.43
C PRO A 172 16.69 1.34 -8.82
N GLY A 173 17.09 2.40 -9.53
CA GLY A 173 18.06 3.35 -9.00
C GLY A 173 17.57 3.91 -7.66
N ALA A 174 18.49 4.42 -6.83
CA ALA A 174 18.11 5.06 -5.56
C ALA A 174 16.95 6.02 -5.80
N THR A 175 15.80 5.78 -5.15
CA THR A 175 14.63 6.65 -5.23
C THR A 175 15.14 8.06 -4.99
N ARG A 176 15.07 8.93 -6.01
CA ARG A 176 15.63 10.27 -5.93
C ARG A 176 15.08 10.92 -4.65
N PRO A 177 15.94 11.46 -3.77
CA PRO A 177 15.45 12.18 -2.61
C PRO A 177 14.48 13.25 -3.09
N ALA A 178 13.32 13.30 -2.44
CA ALA A 178 12.20 14.15 -2.78
C ALA A 178 12.47 15.62 -2.44
N ALA A 179 13.68 16.13 -2.70
CA ALA A 179 14.04 17.53 -2.54
C ALA A 179 13.14 18.48 -3.36
N LEU A 180 12.29 17.95 -4.24
CA LEU A 180 11.37 18.71 -5.10
C LEU A 180 9.91 18.20 -5.13
N GLY A 181 9.51 17.28 -4.26
CA GLY A 181 8.11 16.83 -4.18
C GLY A 181 7.98 15.37 -3.76
N PHE A 182 7.07 15.13 -2.81
CA PHE A 182 6.58 13.80 -2.43
C PHE A 182 6.35 12.91 -3.64
N ASN A 183 6.91 11.69 -3.64
CA ASN A 183 6.61 10.71 -4.67
C ASN A 183 5.10 10.48 -4.76
N ASP A 184 4.55 10.50 -5.97
CA ASP A 184 3.15 10.13 -6.16
C ASP A 184 2.92 8.69 -5.66
N PRO A 185 1.83 8.46 -4.91
CA PRO A 185 1.45 7.12 -4.48
C PRO A 185 1.33 6.18 -5.69
N LEU A 186 1.69 4.92 -5.52
CA LEU A 186 1.38 3.89 -6.50
C LEU A 186 0.01 3.30 -6.17
N LEU A 187 -0.95 3.50 -7.07
CA LEU A 187 -2.32 3.02 -6.91
C LEU A 187 -2.58 1.79 -7.77
N TYR A 188 -3.01 0.71 -7.15
CA TYR A 188 -3.38 -0.52 -7.85
C TYR A 188 -4.77 -0.96 -7.46
N ARG A 189 -5.56 -1.41 -8.42
CA ARG A 189 -6.80 -2.13 -8.16
C ARG A 189 -6.48 -3.61 -8.03
N LEU A 190 -6.68 -4.16 -6.83
CA LEU A 190 -6.75 -5.59 -6.57
C LEU A 190 -8.20 -6.06 -6.76
N SER A 191 -8.40 -7.07 -7.61
CA SER A 191 -9.69 -7.72 -7.80
C SER A 191 -9.61 -9.15 -7.31
N LEU A 192 -10.53 -9.55 -6.44
CA LEU A 192 -10.61 -10.89 -5.86
C LEU A 192 -11.98 -11.51 -6.17
N PRO A 193 -12.08 -12.83 -6.40
CA PRO A 193 -13.36 -13.48 -6.64
C PRO A 193 -14.22 -13.49 -5.38
N LEU A 194 -15.50 -13.15 -5.50
CA LEU A 194 -16.47 -13.29 -4.43
C LEU A 194 -16.85 -14.76 -4.26
N ARG A 195 -16.36 -15.41 -3.19
CA ARG A 195 -16.76 -16.77 -2.83
C ARG A 195 -18.17 -16.79 -2.20
N ARG A 196 -19.23 -16.49 -2.97
CA ARG A 196 -20.63 -16.71 -2.54
C ARG A 196 -21.14 -18.02 -3.12
N ARG A 197 -21.44 -18.99 -2.25
CA ARG A 197 -21.89 -20.35 -2.62
C ARG A 197 -23.18 -20.43 -3.47
N LEU A 198 -23.91 -19.34 -3.68
CA LEU A 198 -25.27 -19.41 -4.25
C LEU A 198 -25.68 -18.33 -5.26
N ARG A 199 -24.89 -17.28 -5.55
CA ARG A 199 -25.28 -16.28 -6.57
C ARG A 199 -24.07 -15.58 -7.22
N GLY A 200 -23.80 -15.93 -8.46
CA GLY A 200 -23.10 -15.13 -9.47
C GLY A 200 -21.57 -15.10 -9.39
N ASP A 201 -20.94 -15.10 -10.56
CA ASP A 201 -19.55 -14.72 -10.77
C ASP A 201 -19.41 -13.21 -10.54
N GLY A 202 -18.77 -12.82 -9.45
CA GLY A 202 -18.57 -11.43 -9.08
C GLY A 202 -17.19 -11.25 -8.47
N SER A 203 -16.63 -10.06 -8.57
CA SER A 203 -15.35 -9.73 -7.95
C SER A 203 -15.49 -8.58 -6.97
N ARG A 204 -14.73 -8.65 -5.87
CA ARG A 204 -14.52 -7.55 -4.95
C ARG A 204 -13.30 -6.79 -5.43
N HIS A 205 -13.46 -5.50 -5.70
CA HIS A 205 -12.36 -4.61 -6.06
C HIS A 205 -11.90 -3.83 -4.82
N THR A 206 -10.60 -3.58 -4.73
CA THR A 206 -9.99 -2.81 -3.64
C THR A 206 -8.82 -2.00 -4.21
N ALA A 207 -8.80 -0.70 -3.94
CA ALA A 207 -7.66 0.16 -4.23
C ALA A 207 -6.56 -0.10 -3.19
N LEU A 208 -5.45 -0.70 -3.59
CA LEU A 208 -4.21 -0.75 -2.84
C LEU A 208 -3.41 0.53 -3.14
N VAL A 209 -3.03 1.25 -2.10
CA VAL A 209 -2.19 2.43 -2.19
C VAL A 209 -0.88 2.11 -1.50
N PHE A 210 0.19 2.01 -2.30
CA PHE A 210 1.56 1.90 -1.80
C PHE A 210 2.20 3.26 -1.85
N PHE A 211 2.86 3.62 -0.76
CA PHE A 211 3.56 4.88 -0.68
C PHE A 211 4.99 4.62 -0.17
N ASP A 212 5.97 4.90 -1.04
CA ASP A 212 7.38 4.83 -0.68
C ASP A 212 7.77 6.17 -0.05
N ALA A 213 7.68 6.23 1.28
CA ALA A 213 8.36 7.27 2.03
C ALA A 213 9.85 6.92 1.98
N ALA A 214 10.59 7.51 1.03
CA ALA A 214 12.04 7.45 1.04
C ALA A 214 12.51 8.00 2.39
N GLY A 215 12.86 7.09 3.30
CA GLY A 215 12.81 7.28 4.74
C GLY A 215 13.85 8.21 5.36
N GLU A 216 14.42 9.15 4.62
CA GLU A 216 15.57 9.92 5.11
C GLU A 216 15.55 11.42 4.74
N ASP A 217 14.63 11.88 3.90
CA ASP A 217 14.66 13.27 3.42
C ASP A 217 13.32 13.99 3.62
N LEU A 218 12.99 14.20 4.89
CA LEU A 218 11.89 15.08 5.33
C LEU A 218 12.44 16.48 5.63
N GLY A 219 13.12 17.08 4.65
CA GLY A 219 13.79 18.37 4.81
C GLY A 219 12.85 19.58 4.95
N SER A 220 11.54 19.44 4.68
CA SER A 220 10.55 20.51 4.82
C SER A 220 9.39 20.16 5.77
N ALA A 221 8.77 21.19 6.36
CA ALA A 221 7.64 21.02 7.26
C ALA A 221 6.42 20.41 6.56
N GLU A 222 6.18 20.77 5.29
CA GLU A 222 5.09 20.22 4.48
C GLU A 222 5.32 18.75 4.14
N ALA A 223 6.59 18.37 3.93
CA ALA A 223 6.98 16.99 3.72
C ALA A 223 6.70 16.16 4.98
N MET A 224 7.10 16.66 6.14
CA MET A 224 6.82 16.01 7.42
C MET A 224 5.31 15.89 7.70
N ASP A 225 4.53 16.96 7.46
CA ASP A 225 3.07 16.95 7.68
C ASP A 225 2.38 15.91 6.79
N ARG A 226 2.75 15.83 5.51
CA ARG A 226 2.18 14.84 4.58
C ARG A 226 2.60 13.41 4.93
N TYR A 227 3.85 13.19 5.34
CA TYR A 227 4.31 11.89 5.83
C TYR A 227 3.51 11.43 7.06
N THR A 228 3.25 12.37 7.95
CA THR A 228 2.54 12.11 9.20
C THR A 228 1.06 11.80 8.94
N HIS A 229 0.40 12.58 8.08
CA HIS A 229 -0.98 12.33 7.64
C HIS A 229 -1.12 10.99 6.92
N TYR A 230 -0.12 10.60 6.13
CA TYR A 230 -0.03 9.29 5.50
C TYR A 230 0.01 8.15 6.53
N LEU A 231 0.94 8.20 7.48
CA LEU A 231 1.04 7.18 8.54
C LEU A 231 -0.25 7.09 9.35
N ALA A 232 -0.84 8.24 9.66
CA ALA A 232 -2.12 8.33 10.35
C ALA A 232 -3.31 7.81 9.51
N ALA A 233 -3.17 7.68 8.19
CA ALA A 233 -4.20 7.12 7.31
C ALA A 233 -3.98 5.64 6.98
N ALA A 234 -2.78 5.10 7.22
CA ALA A 234 -2.43 3.72 6.93
C ALA A 234 -3.37 2.71 7.61
N ASP A 235 -3.72 1.67 6.85
CA ASP A 235 -4.49 0.51 7.31
C ASP A 235 -3.57 -0.62 7.77
N GLY A 236 -2.34 -0.66 7.24
CA GLY A 236 -1.28 -1.58 7.65
C GLY A 236 0.09 -1.02 7.30
N ILE A 237 1.12 -1.50 7.98
CA ILE A 237 2.50 -1.07 7.80
C ILE A 237 3.37 -2.27 7.43
N ILE A 238 4.25 -2.12 6.45
CA ILE A 238 5.34 -3.04 6.13
C ILE A 238 6.65 -2.31 6.48
N LEU A 239 7.29 -2.75 7.56
CA LEU A 239 8.59 -2.27 7.99
C LEU A 239 9.68 -3.19 7.43
N LEU A 240 10.40 -2.72 6.42
CA LEU A 240 11.53 -3.43 5.83
C LEU A 240 12.79 -3.24 6.68
N VAL A 241 13.36 -4.35 7.12
CA VAL A 241 14.61 -4.40 7.87
C VAL A 241 15.67 -5.04 6.97
N ASP A 242 16.79 -4.35 6.76
CA ASP A 242 17.94 -4.91 6.06
C ASP A 242 18.87 -5.56 7.09
N PRO A 243 18.98 -6.90 7.13
CA PRO A 243 19.84 -7.58 8.09
C PRO A 243 21.31 -7.25 7.84
N LEU A 244 21.68 -6.89 6.59
CA LEU A 244 23.03 -6.46 6.27
C LEU A 244 23.35 -5.09 6.87
N GLN A 245 22.42 -4.34 7.46
CA GLN A 245 22.71 -3.11 8.21
C GLN A 245 22.96 -3.34 9.70
N MET A 246 22.77 -4.57 10.19
CA MET A 246 22.95 -4.92 11.60
C MET A 246 24.37 -5.47 11.83
N ARG A 247 25.10 -4.91 12.79
CA ARG A 247 26.49 -5.34 13.10
C ARG A 247 26.52 -6.81 13.54
N ALA A 248 25.61 -7.20 14.42
CA ALA A 248 25.50 -8.58 14.92
C ALA A 248 25.28 -9.63 13.81
N VAL A 249 24.72 -9.24 12.66
CA VAL A 249 24.56 -10.11 11.50
C VAL A 249 25.85 -10.12 10.68
N ARG A 250 26.42 -8.95 10.37
CA ARG A 250 27.66 -8.83 9.58
C ARG A 250 28.81 -9.65 10.18
N ASP A 251 28.95 -9.63 11.50
CA ASP A 251 30.03 -10.32 12.20
C ASP A 251 29.94 -11.86 12.10
N ARG A 252 28.78 -12.38 11.68
CA ARG A 252 28.53 -13.82 11.51
C ARG A 252 28.52 -14.26 10.05
N LEU A 253 28.46 -13.34 9.10
CA LEU A 253 28.42 -13.66 7.67
C LEU A 253 29.83 -13.88 7.12
N PRO A 254 30.03 -14.88 6.24
CA PRO A 254 31.27 -15.01 5.49
C PRO A 254 31.38 -13.82 4.52
N LEU A 255 32.45 -13.02 4.65
CA LEU A 255 32.60 -11.76 3.92
C LEU A 255 33.26 -11.90 2.55
N ASP A 256 33.77 -13.09 2.22
CA ASP A 256 34.85 -13.20 1.23
C ASP A 256 34.38 -13.18 -0.25
N ASP A 257 33.08 -13.33 -0.54
CA ASP A 257 32.57 -13.47 -1.93
C ASP A 257 31.28 -12.66 -2.24
N GLY A 258 30.90 -11.70 -1.39
CA GLY A 258 29.66 -10.91 -1.53
C GLY A 258 29.83 -9.53 -2.18
N PRO A 259 28.75 -8.91 -2.70
CA PRO A 259 28.78 -7.50 -3.08
C PRO A 259 29.14 -6.62 -1.86
N PRO A 260 29.66 -5.40 -2.08
CA PRO A 260 29.98 -4.48 -1.00
C PRO A 260 28.80 -4.32 -0.03
N LEU A 261 29.06 -4.50 1.27
CA LEU A 261 28.03 -4.31 2.28
C LEU A 261 27.53 -2.86 2.26
N PRO A 262 26.22 -2.62 2.43
CA PRO A 262 25.68 -1.27 2.47
C PRO A 262 26.33 -0.46 3.61
N VAL A 263 26.29 0.87 3.51
CA VAL A 263 26.62 1.72 4.66
C VAL A 263 25.58 1.44 5.77
N ILE A 264 26.02 1.41 7.03
CA ILE A 264 25.09 1.30 8.15
C ILE A 264 24.37 2.64 8.28
N GLU A 265 23.07 2.63 8.03
CA GLU A 265 22.19 3.80 8.14
C GLU A 265 21.56 3.82 9.54
N THR A 266 20.43 4.54 9.69
CA THR A 266 19.67 4.62 10.94
C THR A 266 19.29 3.21 11.43
N PRO A 267 19.58 2.85 12.70
CA PRO A 267 19.25 1.54 13.23
C PRO A 267 17.75 1.23 13.09
N PRO A 268 17.36 -0.01 12.72
CA PRO A 268 15.96 -0.37 12.54
C PRO A 268 15.13 -0.20 13.82
N GLN A 269 15.76 -0.32 14.99
CA GLN A 269 15.12 -0.05 16.29
C GLN A 269 14.69 1.42 16.42
N GLN A 270 15.51 2.36 15.97
CA GLN A 270 15.18 3.78 16.03
C GLN A 270 14.04 4.11 15.07
N ILE A 271 14.07 3.56 13.85
CA ILE A 271 12.97 3.70 12.87
C ILE A 271 11.65 3.18 13.45
N ALA A 272 11.69 2.01 14.12
CA ALA A 272 10.51 1.44 14.77
C ALA A 272 9.97 2.32 15.91
N ALA A 273 10.86 2.88 16.74
CA ALA A 273 10.50 3.77 17.84
C ALA A 273 9.89 5.09 17.33
N ASP A 274 10.49 5.70 16.32
CA ASP A 274 10.02 6.95 15.71
C ASP A 274 8.65 6.75 15.05
N LEU A 275 8.49 5.64 14.31
CA LEU A 275 7.22 5.23 13.73
C LEU A 275 6.13 5.08 14.81
N ALA A 276 6.44 4.40 15.91
CA ALA A 276 5.49 4.20 17.00
C ALA A 276 5.13 5.53 17.69
N ALA A 277 6.10 6.41 17.91
CA ALA A 277 5.87 7.73 18.48
C ALA A 277 4.93 8.57 17.59
N GLN A 278 5.20 8.62 16.28
CA GLN A 278 4.38 9.37 15.33
C GLN A 278 2.96 8.80 15.23
N LEU A 279 2.79 7.49 15.12
CA LEU A 279 1.45 6.89 15.07
C LEU A 279 0.63 7.18 16.34
N ARG A 280 1.26 7.16 17.52
CA ARG A 280 0.59 7.52 18.78
C ARG A 280 0.19 8.98 18.82
N ALA A 281 1.08 9.89 18.41
CA ALA A 281 0.79 11.32 18.34
C ALA A 281 -0.43 11.62 17.45
N HIS A 282 -0.69 10.78 16.45
CA HIS A 282 -1.81 10.91 15.51
C HIS A 282 -3.00 10.01 15.84
N GLY A 283 -3.19 9.66 17.12
CA GLY A 283 -4.40 9.00 17.61
C GLY A 283 -4.53 7.53 17.20
N ARG A 284 -3.45 6.89 16.71
CA ARG A 284 -3.40 5.43 16.48
C ARG A 284 -2.93 4.66 17.71
N GLY A 285 -2.92 5.30 18.88
CA GLY A 285 -2.62 4.66 20.17
C GLY A 285 -3.87 4.07 20.82
N SER A 286 -3.73 2.88 21.41
CA SER A 286 -4.71 2.29 22.32
C SER A 286 -4.68 2.97 23.69
N SER A 287 -5.67 2.68 24.54
CA SER A 287 -5.69 3.14 25.95
C SER A 287 -4.45 2.72 26.76
N ARG A 288 -3.73 1.68 26.33
CA ARG A 288 -2.47 1.21 26.93
C ARG A 288 -1.22 1.80 26.26
N GLY A 289 -1.38 2.78 25.37
CA GLY A 289 -0.26 3.43 24.69
C GLY A 289 0.43 2.59 23.61
N ARG A 290 -0.16 1.47 23.18
CA ARG A 290 0.32 0.66 22.04
C ARG A 290 -0.35 1.08 20.73
N VAL A 291 0.40 1.11 19.64
CA VAL A 291 -0.09 1.39 18.28
C VAL A 291 -1.06 0.30 17.83
N THR A 292 -2.23 0.69 17.33
CA THR A 292 -3.29 -0.22 16.87
C THR A 292 -3.19 -0.58 15.40
N THR A 293 -2.45 0.19 14.60
CA THR A 293 -2.21 -0.13 13.19
C THR A 293 -1.31 -1.38 13.12
N PRO A 294 -1.73 -2.45 12.41
CA PRO A 294 -0.93 -3.67 12.28
C PRO A 294 0.41 -3.41 11.57
N VAL A 295 1.48 -4.04 12.06
CA VAL A 295 2.83 -3.93 11.48
C VAL A 295 3.37 -5.31 11.06
N ALA A 296 3.70 -5.43 9.78
CA ALA A 296 4.43 -6.55 9.22
C ALA A 296 5.91 -6.17 9.18
N VAL A 297 6.73 -6.80 10.02
CA VAL A 297 8.16 -6.56 10.03
C VAL A 297 8.81 -7.56 9.10
N ALA A 298 9.30 -7.09 7.97
CA ALA A 298 9.88 -7.91 6.92
C ALA A 298 11.39 -7.74 6.90
N VAL A 299 12.10 -8.74 7.42
CA VAL A 299 13.54 -8.85 7.23
C VAL A 299 13.77 -9.22 5.77
N THR A 300 14.37 -8.30 5.04
CA THR A 300 14.69 -8.41 3.62
C THR A 300 15.99 -9.17 3.41
N LYS A 301 16.32 -9.49 2.16
CA LYS A 301 17.61 -10.12 1.77
C LYS A 301 17.91 -11.40 2.56
N THR A 302 16.88 -12.18 2.91
CA THR A 302 17.05 -13.42 3.68
C THR A 302 17.87 -14.47 2.95
N ASP A 303 18.00 -14.37 1.63
CA ASP A 303 18.95 -15.14 0.84
C ASP A 303 20.39 -14.97 1.34
N SER A 304 20.76 -13.78 1.80
CA SER A 304 22.08 -13.51 2.38
C SER A 304 22.27 -14.17 3.75
N LEU A 305 21.18 -14.56 4.41
CA LEU A 305 21.21 -15.26 5.69
C LEU A 305 21.30 -16.77 5.54
N ALA A 306 21.24 -17.33 4.33
CA ALA A 306 21.26 -18.77 4.10
C ALA A 306 22.39 -19.52 4.86
N PRO A 307 23.63 -18.99 5.00
CA PRO A 307 24.68 -19.65 5.80
C PRO A 307 24.39 -19.73 7.31
N LEU A 308 23.46 -18.92 7.81
CA LEU A 308 23.06 -18.82 9.22
C LEU A 308 21.74 -19.56 9.50
N LEU A 309 21.10 -20.11 8.47
CA LEU A 309 19.80 -20.78 8.56
C LEU A 309 19.98 -22.29 8.48
N GLU A 310 19.07 -23.01 9.14
CA GLU A 310 18.98 -24.46 8.99
C GLU A 310 18.58 -24.82 7.55
N PRO A 311 19.07 -25.96 6.98
CA PRO A 311 18.81 -26.32 5.58
C PRO A 311 17.32 -26.43 5.20
N HIS A 312 16.44 -26.69 6.17
CA HIS A 312 14.99 -26.83 6.00
C HIS A 312 14.21 -25.62 6.51
N SER A 313 14.88 -24.49 6.75
CA SER A 313 14.25 -23.26 7.20
C SER A 313 13.08 -22.88 6.28
N PRO A 314 11.88 -22.60 6.79
CA PRO A 314 10.78 -22.08 5.99
C PRO A 314 11.12 -20.76 5.29
N LEU A 315 12.14 -20.01 5.71
CA LEU A 315 12.61 -18.78 5.06
C LEU A 315 13.27 -19.01 3.70
N LEU A 316 13.70 -20.25 3.42
CA LEU A 316 14.38 -20.63 2.18
C LEU A 316 13.41 -21.14 1.10
N ARG A 317 12.10 -21.10 1.35
CA ARG A 317 11.05 -21.56 0.43
C ARG A 317 9.84 -20.64 0.45
N ASN A 318 9.09 -20.63 -0.65
CA ASN A 318 7.79 -19.96 -0.72
C ASN A 318 6.71 -20.76 0.03
N ALA A 319 5.76 -20.04 0.63
CA ALA A 319 4.53 -20.64 1.15
C ALA A 319 3.70 -21.26 0.02
N ASP A 320 2.96 -22.32 0.34
CA ASP A 320 1.98 -22.88 -0.59
C ASP A 320 0.68 -22.08 -0.54
N HIS A 321 0.34 -21.44 -1.65
CA HIS A 321 -0.90 -20.67 -1.81
C HIS A 321 -1.97 -21.43 -2.60
N SER A 322 -1.77 -22.72 -2.92
CA SER A 322 -2.64 -23.50 -3.81
C SER A 322 -4.13 -23.50 -3.44
N ALA A 323 -4.44 -23.37 -2.14
CA ALA A 323 -5.82 -23.25 -1.62
C ALA A 323 -6.48 -21.86 -1.86
N GLY A 324 -5.72 -20.89 -2.37
CA GLY A 324 -6.11 -19.50 -2.50
C GLY A 324 -6.47 -18.89 -1.15
N ALA A 325 -5.73 -19.26 -0.10
CA ALA A 325 -5.90 -18.83 1.27
C ALA A 325 -4.53 -18.72 1.96
N LEU A 326 -4.43 -17.80 2.92
CA LEU A 326 -3.23 -17.64 3.72
C LEU A 326 -3.14 -18.76 4.75
N ASP A 327 -2.06 -19.52 4.71
CA ASP A 327 -1.75 -20.53 5.71
C ASP A 327 -1.22 -19.88 6.99
N GLU A 328 -2.02 -19.94 8.06
CA GLU A 328 -1.66 -19.37 9.35
C GLU A 328 -0.60 -20.17 10.10
N GLU A 329 -0.52 -21.47 9.88
CA GLU A 329 0.45 -22.34 10.53
C GLU A 329 1.85 -22.10 9.95
N ASP A 330 1.95 -22.04 8.62
CA ASP A 330 3.19 -21.67 7.94
C ASP A 330 3.62 -20.24 8.32
N ARG A 331 2.68 -19.29 8.36
CA ARG A 331 2.95 -17.92 8.83
C ARG A 331 3.49 -17.90 10.27
N LEU A 332 2.89 -18.65 11.19
CA LEU A 332 3.37 -18.74 12.58
C LEU A 332 4.77 -19.36 12.65
N THR A 333 5.04 -20.39 11.84
CA THR A 333 6.35 -21.02 11.78
C THR A 333 7.43 -20.00 11.38
N VAL A 334 7.18 -19.23 10.32
CA VAL A 334 8.06 -18.13 9.89
C VAL A 334 8.20 -17.06 10.98
N HIS A 335 7.09 -16.70 11.63
CA HIS A 335 7.11 -15.70 12.70
C HIS A 335 8.05 -16.12 13.83
N GLU A 336 7.95 -17.36 14.32
CA GLU A 336 8.76 -17.85 15.43
C GLU A 336 10.24 -18.02 15.04
N GLU A 337 10.54 -18.47 13.82
CA GLU A 337 11.93 -18.53 13.36
C GLU A 337 12.56 -17.13 13.26
N MET A 338 11.84 -16.17 12.66
CA MET A 338 12.29 -14.78 12.60
C MET A 338 12.41 -14.15 13.98
N ARG A 339 11.52 -14.52 14.92
CA ARG A 339 11.58 -14.09 16.32
C ARG A 339 12.89 -14.57 16.96
N ALA A 340 13.24 -15.85 16.79
CA ALA A 340 14.47 -16.43 17.33
C ALA A 340 15.72 -15.76 16.73
N LEU A 341 15.73 -15.50 15.42
CA LEU A 341 16.82 -14.78 14.75
C LEU A 341 16.98 -13.35 15.30
N LEU A 342 15.89 -12.59 15.37
CA LEU A 342 15.91 -11.21 15.87
C LEU A 342 16.27 -11.12 17.35
N ASP A 343 15.89 -12.10 18.18
CA ASP A 343 16.30 -12.16 19.58
C ASP A 343 17.82 -12.39 19.72
N GLY A 344 18.39 -13.21 18.82
CA GLY A 344 19.82 -13.49 18.74
C GLY A 344 20.69 -12.35 18.18
N TRP A 345 20.08 -11.29 17.61
CA TRP A 345 20.78 -10.13 17.05
C TRP A 345 20.64 -8.90 17.94
N ASP A 346 21.74 -8.16 18.13
CA ASP A 346 21.78 -6.93 18.96
C ASP A 346 21.05 -7.09 20.31
N SER A 347 21.23 -8.27 20.94
CA SER A 347 20.57 -8.68 22.18
C SER A 347 19.04 -8.51 22.16
N GLY A 348 18.36 -8.71 21.02
CA GLY A 348 16.90 -8.65 20.90
C GLY A 348 16.30 -7.26 21.04
N ALA A 349 17.09 -6.19 20.89
CA ALA A 349 16.64 -4.83 21.13
C ALA A 349 15.48 -4.39 20.21
N LEU A 350 15.57 -4.70 18.92
CA LEU A 350 14.51 -4.43 17.95
C LEU A 350 13.22 -5.19 18.29
N LEU A 351 13.32 -6.49 18.59
CA LEU A 351 12.16 -7.31 18.93
C LEU A 351 11.41 -6.75 20.15
N ARG A 352 12.14 -6.46 21.24
CA ARG A 352 11.54 -5.87 22.44
C ARG A 352 10.88 -4.52 22.18
N GLN A 353 11.47 -3.68 21.33
CA GLN A 353 10.87 -2.40 20.95
C GLN A 353 9.52 -2.63 20.26
N LEU A 354 9.49 -3.48 19.24
CA LEU A 354 8.30 -3.79 18.46
C LEU A 354 7.16 -4.35 19.33
N GLU A 355 7.48 -5.31 20.21
CA GLU A 355 6.48 -5.91 21.09
C GLU A 355 5.89 -4.93 22.10
N ARG A 356 6.71 -4.00 22.61
CA ARG A 356 6.27 -2.95 23.52
C ARG A 356 5.35 -1.97 22.81
N ASP A 357 5.69 -1.58 21.58
CA ASP A 357 5.01 -0.47 20.90
C ASP A 357 3.78 -0.89 20.11
N PHE A 358 3.73 -2.08 19.49
CA PHE A 358 2.69 -2.45 18.54
C PHE A 358 1.75 -3.52 19.08
N ALA A 359 0.44 -3.26 19.02
CA ALA A 359 -0.58 -4.20 19.51
C ALA A 359 -0.71 -5.46 18.64
N GLN A 360 -0.43 -5.33 17.34
CA GLN A 360 -0.57 -6.40 16.35
C GLN A 360 0.63 -6.38 15.41
N LEU A 361 1.50 -7.38 15.52
CA LEU A 361 2.70 -7.50 14.72
C LEU A 361 2.89 -8.93 14.22
N SER A 362 3.48 -9.08 13.04
CA SER A 362 4.03 -10.37 12.58
C SER A 362 5.39 -10.16 11.93
N LEU A 363 6.30 -11.07 12.20
CA LEU A 363 7.65 -11.10 11.65
C LEU A 363 7.66 -11.97 10.39
N PHE A 364 8.37 -11.51 9.37
CA PHE A 364 8.52 -12.17 8.09
C PHE A 364 9.99 -12.10 7.66
N GLY A 365 10.42 -13.11 6.92
CA GLY A 365 11.68 -13.06 6.18
C GLY A 365 11.38 -13.21 4.69
N LEU A 366 11.98 -12.36 3.87
CA LEU A 366 11.79 -12.38 2.43
C LEU A 366 13.05 -12.01 1.65
N SER A 367 13.12 -12.48 0.41
CA SER A 367 14.11 -12.06 -0.57
C SER A 367 13.42 -11.70 -1.87
N ALA A 368 13.58 -10.46 -2.31
CA ALA A 368 13.00 -10.00 -3.57
C ALA A 368 13.73 -10.59 -4.79
N LEU A 369 15.05 -10.74 -4.70
CA LEU A 369 15.88 -11.22 -5.81
C LEU A 369 16.15 -12.73 -5.74
N GLY A 370 16.04 -13.34 -4.56
CA GLY A 370 16.38 -14.75 -4.32
C GLY A 370 17.87 -15.03 -4.22
N SER A 371 18.71 -14.05 -4.52
CA SER A 371 20.16 -14.09 -4.39
C SER A 371 20.73 -12.67 -4.33
N ALA A 372 21.96 -12.56 -3.85
CA ALA A 372 22.69 -11.30 -3.87
C ALA A 372 22.89 -10.78 -5.31
N PRO A 373 22.92 -9.45 -5.51
CA PRO A 373 23.35 -8.83 -6.76
C PRO A 373 24.78 -9.24 -7.15
N PRO A 374 25.15 -9.16 -8.44
CA PRO A 374 26.53 -9.42 -8.88
C PRO A 374 27.53 -8.50 -8.19
N ALA A 375 28.64 -9.06 -7.69
CA ALA A 375 29.66 -8.29 -6.97
C ALA A 375 30.33 -7.22 -7.85
N ASP A 376 30.48 -7.50 -9.15
CA ASP A 376 31.05 -6.62 -10.18
C ASP A 376 30.04 -5.57 -10.71
N ALA A 377 28.74 -5.82 -10.52
CA ALA A 377 27.67 -4.91 -10.91
C ALA A 377 26.56 -4.82 -9.85
N PRO A 378 26.79 -4.16 -8.69
CA PRO A 378 25.83 -4.09 -7.59
C PRO A 378 24.52 -3.35 -7.92
N ALA A 379 24.48 -2.63 -9.04
CA ALA A 379 23.28 -1.96 -9.55
C ALA A 379 22.40 -2.87 -10.42
N ASP A 380 22.88 -4.07 -10.76
CA ASP A 380 22.19 -5.01 -11.63
C ASP A 380 21.48 -6.10 -10.80
N ALA A 381 20.38 -6.61 -11.36
CA ALA A 381 19.72 -7.79 -10.86
C ALA A 381 20.54 -9.05 -11.21
N PRO A 382 20.33 -10.19 -10.53
CA PRO A 382 20.95 -11.45 -10.91
C PRO A 382 20.68 -11.79 -12.38
N LYS A 383 21.67 -12.36 -13.08
CA LYS A 383 21.56 -12.73 -14.50
C LYS A 383 20.41 -13.72 -14.79
N SER A 384 20.00 -14.49 -13.79
CA SER A 384 18.84 -15.37 -13.91
C SER A 384 17.47 -14.68 -13.76
N GLY A 385 17.48 -13.36 -13.55
CA GLY A 385 16.32 -12.62 -13.09
C GLY A 385 15.99 -12.86 -11.60
N PRO A 386 15.06 -12.07 -11.05
CA PRO A 386 14.57 -12.24 -9.68
C PRO A 386 13.91 -13.60 -9.45
N ARG A 387 14.25 -14.28 -8.36
CA ARG A 387 13.61 -15.50 -7.87
C ARG A 387 13.06 -15.28 -6.45
N PRO A 388 11.91 -14.61 -6.32
CA PRO A 388 11.42 -14.18 -5.02
C PRO A 388 11.15 -15.33 -4.05
N LEU A 389 11.45 -15.05 -2.78
CA LEU A 389 11.09 -15.87 -1.62
C LEU A 389 10.22 -15.03 -0.68
N ARG A 390 8.99 -15.48 -0.44
CA ARG A 390 8.03 -14.95 0.56
C ARG A 390 7.75 -13.45 0.46
N VAL A 391 7.91 -12.87 -0.72
CA VAL A 391 7.71 -11.42 -0.95
C VAL A 391 6.25 -11.02 -0.69
N GLU A 392 5.32 -11.93 -0.98
CA GLU A 392 3.89 -11.72 -0.81
C GLU A 392 3.42 -11.75 0.65
N ASP A 393 4.10 -12.49 1.53
CA ASP A 393 3.61 -12.84 2.87
C ASP A 393 3.20 -11.62 3.72
N PRO A 394 3.99 -10.52 3.78
CA PRO A 394 3.62 -9.34 4.57
C PRO A 394 2.30 -8.71 4.11
N LEU A 395 2.12 -8.55 2.80
CA LEU A 395 0.90 -7.96 2.25
C LEU A 395 -0.29 -8.90 2.45
N LEU A 396 -0.13 -10.20 2.13
CA LEU A 396 -1.22 -11.17 2.26
C LEU A 396 -1.71 -11.27 3.71
N TRP A 397 -0.80 -11.20 4.69
CA TRP A 397 -1.18 -11.13 6.10
C TRP A 397 -2.00 -9.90 6.42
N LEU A 398 -1.56 -8.70 6.02
CA LEU A 398 -2.31 -7.45 6.24
C LEU A 398 -3.72 -7.52 5.60
N LEU A 399 -3.81 -8.01 4.36
CA LEU A 399 -5.10 -8.21 3.67
C LEU A 399 -5.97 -9.28 4.35
N GLY A 400 -5.36 -10.32 4.92
CA GLY A 400 -6.04 -11.37 5.70
C GLY A 400 -6.63 -10.83 7.00
N LEU A 401 -5.92 -9.95 7.72
CA LEU A 401 -6.42 -9.29 8.94
C LEU A 401 -7.67 -8.45 8.65
N ASP A 402 -7.72 -7.82 7.48
CA ASP A 402 -8.82 -7.01 7.00
C ASP A 402 -10.01 -7.82 6.44
N GLY A 403 -9.90 -9.15 6.43
CA GLY A 403 -10.92 -10.05 5.87
C GLY A 403 -11.05 -9.94 4.34
N LEU A 404 -10.02 -9.45 3.65
CA LEU A 404 -9.97 -9.45 2.18
C LEU A 404 -9.57 -10.81 1.64
N LEU A 405 -8.71 -11.54 2.35
CA LEU A 405 -8.25 -12.87 1.98
C LEU A 405 -8.73 -13.93 2.99
N PRO A 406 -9.11 -15.13 2.52
CA PRO A 406 -9.39 -16.24 3.41
C PRO A 406 -8.11 -16.71 4.09
N ARG A 407 -8.25 -17.27 5.30
CA ARG A 407 -7.15 -17.78 6.13
C ARG A 407 -7.47 -19.23 6.50
N THR A 408 -6.48 -20.11 6.47
CA THR A 408 -6.56 -21.53 6.85
C THR A 408 -5.64 -21.82 8.03
N GLY A 409 -5.94 -22.85 8.82
CA GLY A 409 -5.05 -23.29 9.91
C GLY A 409 -5.09 -22.45 11.20
N GLY A 410 -5.90 -21.40 11.29
CA GLY A 410 -6.09 -20.62 12.51
C GLY A 410 -7.31 -21.10 13.32
N ALA A 411 -7.17 -21.23 14.65
CA ALA A 411 -8.32 -21.34 15.54
C ALA A 411 -9.30 -20.21 15.24
N ALA A 412 -10.58 -20.55 15.03
CA ALA A 412 -11.64 -19.61 14.69
C ALA A 412 -11.84 -18.54 15.79
N GLY A 413 -11.06 -17.46 15.73
CA GLY A 413 -11.21 -16.29 16.58
C GLY A 413 -12.31 -15.38 16.03
N ALA A 414 -13.38 -15.24 16.79
CA ALA A 414 -14.57 -14.44 16.50
C ALA A 414 -14.26 -13.04 15.93
N GLY A 415 -14.71 -12.81 14.70
CA GLY A 415 -14.62 -11.50 14.03
C GLY A 415 -15.65 -11.34 12.91
N ALA A 416 -16.72 -12.13 12.90
CA ALA A 416 -17.89 -11.84 12.10
C ALA A 416 -18.65 -10.69 12.81
N ARG A 417 -18.36 -9.45 12.42
CA ARG A 417 -19.22 -8.30 12.74
C ARG A 417 -20.57 -8.54 12.05
N THR A 418 -21.51 -9.11 12.79
CA THR A 418 -22.93 -9.07 12.45
C THR A 418 -23.37 -7.60 12.43
N GLY A 419 -24.07 -7.21 11.36
CA GLY A 419 -24.62 -5.87 11.21
C GLY A 419 -25.65 -5.55 12.30
N PRO A 420 -26.00 -4.27 12.50
CA PRO A 420 -26.94 -3.87 13.53
C PRO A 420 -28.32 -4.44 13.20
N ASP A 421 -28.77 -5.34 14.07
CA ASP A 421 -30.13 -5.87 14.08
C ASP A 421 -31.08 -4.73 14.50
N THR A 422 -31.91 -4.28 13.56
CA THR A 422 -32.97 -3.31 13.81
C THR A 422 -34.08 -4.01 14.58
N GLY A 423 -33.98 -4.00 15.91
CA GLY A 423 -35.05 -4.41 16.81
C GLY A 423 -36.28 -3.52 16.64
N ALA A 424 -37.28 -4.04 15.94
CA ALA A 424 -38.63 -3.50 15.91
C ALA A 424 -39.24 -3.64 17.32
N ARG A 425 -39.46 -2.51 18.00
CA ARG A 425 -40.28 -2.44 19.20
C ARG A 425 -41.74 -2.60 18.80
N THR A 426 -42.33 -3.74 19.13
CA THR A 426 -43.79 -3.89 19.21
C THR A 426 -44.29 -3.05 20.38
N GLY A 427 -45.09 -2.03 20.07
CA GLY A 427 -45.86 -1.29 21.05
C GLY A 427 -47.17 -2.01 21.33
N SER A 428 -47.44 -2.27 22.61
CA SER A 428 -48.78 -2.54 23.11
C SER A 428 -48.79 -2.25 24.61
N GLU A 429 -49.31 -1.08 25.00
CA GLU A 429 -49.99 -0.87 26.27
C GLU A 429 -50.65 0.51 26.25
N GLY A 430 -51.99 0.50 26.30
CA GLY A 430 -52.79 1.72 26.24
C GLY A 430 -54.28 1.45 26.01
N ASN A 431 -54.97 1.19 27.12
CA ASN A 431 -56.34 1.66 27.43
C ASN A 431 -57.55 0.81 26.97
N SER A 432 -58.07 -0.02 27.88
CA SER A 432 -59.44 0.05 28.45
C SER A 432 -59.64 -1.05 29.48
#